data_AF-A0A3D9VL91-F1
#
_entry.id   AF-A0A3D9VL91-F1
#
_cell.length_a   1.000
_cell.length_b   1.000
_cell.length_c   1.000
_cell.angle_alpha   90.00
_cell.angle_beta   90.00
_cell.angle_gamma   90.00
#
_symmetry.space_group_name_H-M   'P 1'
#
loop_
_entity.id
_entity.type
_entity.pdbx_description
1 polymer ?
#
loop_
_entity_poly.entity_id
_entity_poly.type
_entity_poly.pdbx_seq_one_letter_code
_entity_poly.pdbx_strand_id
1 'polypeptide(L)' 'MISPGVGQVAFRWAVFLIVFSGILLLFVQPGTASFVITVFMLVVGLLFAALVFVLVRIDKR' A
#
# COMPACT_ATOMS: atom_id res chain seq x y z
N MET A 1 1.11 -21.23 0.20
CA MET A 1 1.43 -20.98 -1.23
C MET A 1 2.21 -19.70 -1.47
N ILE A 2 2.29 -18.76 -0.52
CA ILE A 2 3.17 -17.59 -0.63
C ILE A 2 4.54 -17.98 -0.09
N SER A 3 5.56 -18.02 -0.95
CA SER A 3 6.93 -18.16 -0.44
C SER A 3 7.27 -16.94 0.44
N PRO A 4 8.06 -17.09 1.52
CA PRO A 4 8.43 -15.98 2.40
C PRO A 4 8.98 -14.77 1.64
N GLY A 5 9.74 -15.01 0.56
CA GLY A 5 10.26 -13.96 -0.32
C GLY A 5 9.17 -13.16 -1.04
N VAL A 6 8.13 -13.83 -1.55
CA VAL A 6 7.01 -13.15 -2.25
C VAL A 6 6.22 -12.27 -1.27
N GLY A 7 5.92 -12.77 -0.06
CA GLY A 7 5.24 -11.98 0.97
C GLY A 7 6.04 -10.75 1.40
N GLN A 8 7.36 -10.90 1.58
CA GLN A 8 8.23 -9.79 1.94
C GLN A 8 8.33 -8.74 0.84
N VAL A 9 8.47 -9.16 -0.42
CA VAL A 9 8.48 -8.23 -1.57
C VAL A 9 7.14 -7.51 -1.64
N ALA A 10 6.01 -8.22 -1.70
CA ALA A 10 4.69 -7.61 -1.78
C ALA A 10 4.43 -6.59 -0.66
N PHE A 11 4.84 -6.91 0.58
CA PHE A 11 4.73 -5.98 1.70
C PHE A 11 5.59 -4.73 1.52
N ARG A 12 6.84 -4.86 1.04
CA ARG A 12 7.71 -3.69 0.74
C ARG A 12 7.10 -2.78 -0.31
N TRP A 13 6.47 -3.33 -1.35
CA TRP A 13 5.76 -2.55 -2.36
C TRP A 13 4.55 -1.82 -1.76
N ALA A 14 3.78 -2.48 -0.89
CA ALA A 14 2.67 -1.85 -0.19
C ALA A 14 3.14 -0.68 0.69
N VAL A 15 4.20 -0.89 1.48
CA VAL A 15 4.81 0.17 2.32
C VAL A 15 5.31 1.33 1.47
N PHE A 16 5.98 1.06 0.34
CA PHE A 16 6.43 2.10 -0.58
C PHE A 16 5.25 2.95 -1.06
N LEU A 17 4.18 2.32 -1.55
CA LEU A 17 2.98 3.03 -2.00
C LEU A 17 2.39 3.90 -0.89
N ILE A 18 2.22 3.35 0.31
CA ILE A 18 1.64 4.06 1.46
C ILE A 18 2.50 5.25 1.86
N VAL A 19 3.81 5.05 2.02
CA VAL A 19 4.72 6.11 2.49
C VAL A 19 4.81 7.23 1.47
N PHE A 20 5.05 6.91 0.19
CA PHE A 20 5.22 7.95 -0.83
C PHE A 20 3.91 8.67 -1.14
N SER A 21 2.77 7.97 -1.20
CA SER A 21 1.48 8.65 -1.36
C SER A 21 1.12 9.51 -0.15
N GLY A 22 1.39 9.02 1.08
CA GLY A 22 1.19 9.79 2.30
C GLY A 22 2.05 11.06 2.36
N ILE A 23 3.33 10.96 1.98
CA ILE A 23 4.22 12.12 1.86
C ILE A 23 3.69 13.07 0.78
N LEU A 24 3.33 12.55 -0.40
CA LEU A 24 2.88 13.37 -1.53
C LEU A 24 1.60 14.14 -1.20
N LEU A 25 0.69 13.60 -0.39
CA LEU A 25 -0.50 14.31 0.08
C LEU A 25 -0.18 15.60 0.85
N LEU A 26 0.99 15.70 1.49
CA LEU A 26 1.41 16.92 2.19
C LEU A 26 1.78 18.05 1.22
N PHE A 27 2.08 17.73 -0.03
CA PHE A 27 2.54 18.69 -1.05
C PHE A 27 1.50 18.97 -2.13
N VAL A 28 0.56 18.06 -2.35
CA VAL A 28 -0.45 18.21 -3.41
C VAL A 28 -1.60 19.10 -2.93
N GLN A 29 -1.97 20.07 -3.76
CA GLN A 29 -3.06 20.99 -3.47
C GLN A 29 -4.41 20.28 -3.42
N PRO A 30 -5.20 20.45 -2.33
CA PRO A 30 -6.56 19.92 -2.24
C PRO A 30 -7.46 20.45 -3.37
N GLY A 31 -8.42 19.62 -3.80
CA GLY A 31 -9.36 19.97 -4.87
C GLY A 31 -8.83 19.76 -6.30
N THR A 32 -7.61 19.26 -6.46
CA THR A 32 -7.03 18.90 -7.76
C THR A 32 -7.23 17.41 -8.08
N ALA A 33 -7.18 17.05 -9.37
CA ALA A 33 -7.18 15.65 -9.79
C ALA A 33 -6.01 14.86 -9.17
N SER A 34 -4.84 15.49 -9.06
CA SER A 34 -3.65 14.91 -8.41
C SER A 34 -3.91 14.57 -6.94
N PHE A 35 -4.67 15.38 -6.21
CA PHE A 35 -5.03 15.09 -4.82
C PHE A 35 -5.88 13.82 -4.74
N VAL A 36 -6.93 13.73 -5.56
CA VAL A 36 -7.84 12.57 -5.59
C VAL A 36 -7.09 11.29 -5.93
N ILE A 37 -6.23 11.32 -6.95
CA ILE A 37 -5.44 10.15 -7.37
C ILE A 37 -4.45 9.75 -6.27
N THR A 38 -3.82 10.72 -5.60
CA THR A 38 -2.88 10.43 -4.50
C THR A 38 -3.60 9.80 -3.30
N VAL A 39 -4.78 10.31 -2.93
CA VAL A 39 -5.62 9.69 -1.88
C VAL A 39 -6.01 8.27 -2.29
N PHE A 40 -6.46 8.09 -3.53
CA PHE A 40 -6.82 6.77 -4.05
C PHE A 40 -5.65 5.78 -3.99
N MET A 41 -4.45 6.20 -4.41
CA MET A 41 -3.23 5.38 -4.31
C MET A 41 -2.90 5.00 -2.86
N LEU A 42 -3.08 5.92 -1.91
CA LEU A 42 -2.88 5.64 -0.49
C LEU A 42 -3.85 4.57 0.00
N VAL A 43 -5.13 4.68 -0.33
CA VAL A 43 -6.16 3.68 0.03
C VAL A 43 -5.83 2.32 -0.59
N VAL A 44 -5.47 2.28 -1.88
CA VAL A 44 -5.08 1.04 -2.57
C VAL A 44 -3.85 0.42 -1.91
N GLY A 45 -2.85 1.23 -1.55
CA GLY A 45 -1.66 0.76 -0.83
C GLY A 45 -2.01 0.11 0.52
N LEU A 46 -2.90 0.75 1.29
CA LEU A 46 -3.39 0.21 2.58
C LEU A 46 -4.14 -1.12 2.40
N LEU A 47 -5.05 -1.19 1.42
CA LEU A 47 -5.79 -2.41 1.11
C LEU A 47 -4.85 -3.53 0.66
N PHE A 48 -3.84 -3.22 -0.15
CA PHE A 48 -2.84 -4.18 -0.59
C PHE A 48 -1.98 -4.68 0.59
N ALA A 49 -1.54 -3.80 1.48
CA ALA A 49 -0.84 -4.18 2.71
C ALA A 49 -1.69 -5.11 3.59
N ALA A 50 -2.97 -4.78 3.78
CA ALA A 50 -3.90 -5.60 4.55
C ALA A 50 -4.10 -6.98 3.90
N LEU A 51 -4.25 -7.03 2.58
CA LEU A 51 -4.36 -8.28 1.83
C LEU A 51 -3.12 -9.16 2.01
N VAL A 52 -1.92 -8.60 1.81
CA VAL A 52 -0.65 -9.33 2.00
C VAL A 52 -0.53 -9.84 3.44
N PHE A 53 -0.89 -9.02 4.42
CA PHE A 53 -0.89 -9.40 5.83
C PHE A 53 -1.82 -10.59 6.10
N VAL A 54 -3.08 -10.53 5.62
CA VAL A 54 -4.06 -11.61 5.78
C VAL A 54 -3.57 -12.90 5.13
N LEU A 55 -3.07 -12.84 3.88
CA LEU A 55 -2.60 -14.01 3.16
C LEU A 55 -1.41 -14.67 3.86
N VAL A 56 -0.43 -13.89 4.32
CA VAL A 56 0.72 -14.41 5.08
C VAL A 56 0.28 -14.97 6.44
N ARG A 57 -0.72 -14.36 7.09
CA ARG A 57 -1.21 -14.81 8.40
C ARG A 57 -1.97 -16.13 8.30
N ILE A 58 -2.74 -16.33 7.23
CA ILE A 58 -3.44 -17.59 6.94
C ILE A 58 -2.43 -18.68 6.58
N ASP A 59 -1.42 -18.37 5.78
CA ASP A 59 -0.39 -19.35 5.36
C ASP A 59 0.48 -19.87 6.53
N LYS A 60 0.67 -19.04 7.56
CA LYS A 60 1.40 -19.40 8.79
C LYS A 60 0.56 -20.15 9.84
N ARG A 61 -0.74 -20.34 9.63
CA ARG A 61 -1.60 -21.16 10.50
C ARG A 61 -1.68 -22.58 9.98
#